data_AF-A0A2D9Y5F6-F1
#
_entry.id   AF-A0A2D9Y5F6-F1
#
_cell.length_a   1.000
_cell.length_b   1.000
_cell.length_c   1.000
_cell.angle_alpha   90.00
_cell.angle_beta   90.00
_cell.angle_gamma   90.00
#
_symmetry.space_group_name_H-M   'P 1'
#
loop_
_entity.id
_entity.type
_entity.pdbx_description
1 polymer ?
#
loop_
_entity_poly.entity_id
_entity_poly.type
_entity_poly.pdbx_seq_one_letter_code
_entity_poly.pdbx_strand_id
1 'polypeptide(L)' 'MELSETAIKELKEVLTVDIGEAVNDFSDQELNEFGTFLLTVGVNALKVRARQAENSKHEE' A
#
# COMPACT_ATOMS: atom_id res chain seq x y z
N MET A 1 10.24 8.44 0.82
CA MET A 1 9.86 7.55 1.95
C MET A 1 10.35 6.19 1.53
N GLU A 2 11.05 5.49 2.42
CA GLU A 2 11.65 4.20 2.10
C GLU A 2 11.07 3.17 3.08
N LEU A 3 10.64 2.02 2.56
CA LEU A 3 10.16 0.93 3.40
C LEU A 3 11.30 0.33 4.22
N SER A 4 10.99 -0.15 5.42
CA SER A 4 11.93 -0.97 6.19
C SER A 4 12.12 -2.34 5.53
N GLU A 5 13.25 -2.99 5.79
CA GLU A 5 13.51 -4.35 5.32
C GLU A 5 12.41 -5.34 5.74
N THR A 6 11.90 -5.20 6.98
CA THR A 6 10.76 -6.00 7.46
C THR A 6 9.51 -5.77 6.61
N ALA A 7 9.20 -4.52 6.26
CA ALA A 7 8.04 -4.20 5.44
C ALA A 7 8.19 -4.72 4.00
N ILE A 8 9.40 -4.67 3.42
CA ILE A 8 9.68 -5.27 2.10
C ILE A 8 9.49 -6.79 2.17
N LYS A 9 9.97 -7.44 3.24
CA LYS A 9 9.78 -8.88 3.44
C LYS A 9 8.29 -9.25 3.56
N GLU A 10 7.53 -8.56 4.40
CA GLU A 10 6.09 -8.78 4.54
C GLU A 10 5.35 -8.55 3.21
N LEU A 11 5.73 -7.52 2.45
CA LEU A 11 5.18 -7.26 1.12
C LEU A 11 5.49 -8.41 0.14
N LYS A 12 6.72 -8.94 0.15
CA LYS A 12 7.07 -10.14 -0.63
C LYS A 12 6.20 -11.33 -0.23
N GLU A 13 6.02 -11.58 1.06
CA GLU A 13 5.20 -12.69 1.56
C GLU A 13 3.74 -12.58 1.10
N VAL A 14 3.15 -11.38 1.18
CA VAL A 14 1.78 -11.13 0.68
C VAL A 14 1.71 -11.35 -0.83
N LEU A 15 2.62 -10.76 -1.60
CA LEU A 15 2.64 -10.90 -3.06
C LEU A 15 2.90 -12.35 -3.50
N THR A 16 3.66 -13.13 -2.72
CA THR A 16 3.88 -14.56 -2.99
C THR A 16 2.55 -15.34 -3.03
N VAL A 17 1.56 -14.93 -2.24
CA VAL A 17 0.23 -15.58 -2.25
C VAL A 17 -0.49 -15.37 -3.59
N ASP A 18 -0.36 -14.17 -4.17
CA ASP A 18 -1.11 -13.78 -5.36
C ASP A 18 -0.39 -14.13 -6.67
N ILE A 19 0.93 -13.94 -6.72
CA ILE A 19 1.75 -14.10 -7.94
C ILE A 19 2.81 -15.20 -7.83
N GLY A 20 2.86 -15.93 -6.71
CA GLY A 20 3.80 -17.04 -6.52
C GLY A 20 5.26 -16.59 -6.51
N GLU A 21 6.15 -17.46 -6.99
CA GLU A 21 7.59 -17.22 -7.02
C GLU A 21 8.03 -16.09 -7.96
N ALA A 22 7.14 -15.60 -8.85
CA ALA A 22 7.42 -14.46 -9.73
C ALA A 22 7.73 -13.17 -8.95
N VAL A 23 7.37 -13.10 -7.66
CA VAL A 23 7.76 -11.99 -6.78
C VAL A 23 9.29 -11.88 -6.60
N ASN A 24 10.02 -12.98 -6.79
CA ASN A 24 11.48 -13.01 -6.61
C ASN A 24 12.23 -12.34 -7.78
N ASP A 25 11.56 -12.11 -8.91
CA ASP A 25 12.13 -11.38 -10.04
C ASP A 25 12.20 -9.87 -9.78
N PHE A 26 11.50 -9.38 -8.76
CA PHE A 26 11.53 -7.97 -8.36
C PHE A 26 12.72 -7.69 -7.44
N SER A 27 13.44 -6.61 -7.75
CA SER A 27 14.43 -6.04 -6.85
C SER A 27 13.78 -5.44 -5.60
N ASP A 28 14.56 -5.35 -4.52
CA ASP A 28 14.10 -4.70 -3.29
C ASP A 28 13.73 -3.22 -3.51
N GLN A 29 14.38 -2.56 -4.47
CA GLN A 29 14.04 -1.20 -4.88
C GLN A 29 12.65 -1.13 -5.54
N GLU A 30 12.35 -2.03 -6.48
CA GLU A 30 11.04 -2.08 -7.14
C GLU A 30 9.92 -2.35 -6.14
N LEU A 31 10.17 -3.23 -5.16
CA LEU A 31 9.22 -3.49 -4.08
C LEU A 31 9.05 -2.31 -3.13
N ASN A 32 10.13 -1.55 -2.89
CA ASN A 32 10.07 -0.32 -2.11
C ASN A 32 9.19 0.73 -2.79
N GLU A 33 9.40 0.94 -4.10
CA GLU A 33 8.63 1.88 -4.92
C GLU A 33 7.16 1.45 -4.98
N PHE A 34 6.89 0.16 -5.23
CA PHE A 34 5.55 -0.39 -5.28
C PHE A 34 4.82 -0.28 -3.94
N GLY A 35 5.43 -0.70 -2.84
CA GLY A 35 4.79 -0.62 -1.53
C GLY A 35 4.60 0.84 -1.06
N THR A 36 5.52 1.75 -1.38
CA THR A 36 5.35 3.19 -1.11
C THR A 36 4.17 3.77 -1.90
N PHE A 37 4.00 3.35 -3.15
CA PHE A 37 2.84 3.72 -3.96
C PHE A 37 1.54 3.23 -3.33
N LEU A 38 1.46 1.96 -2.93
CA LEU A 38 0.28 1.38 -2.28
C LEU A 38 -0.10 2.14 -0.99
N LEU A 39 0.88 2.45 -0.14
CA LEU A 39 0.67 3.24 1.07
C LEU A 39 0.11 4.64 0.75
N THR A 40 0.68 5.29 -0.26
CA THR A 40 0.25 6.63 -0.68
C THR A 40 -1.21 6.62 -1.17
N VAL A 41 -1.56 5.64 -2.00
CA VAL A 41 -2.94 5.45 -2.50
C VAL A 41 -3.89 5.13 -1.34
N GLY A 42 -3.50 4.24 -0.43
CA GLY A 42 -4.29 3.86 0.75
C GLY A 42 -4.58 5.05 1.66
N VAL A 43 -3.56 5.87 1.96
CA VAL A 43 -3.72 7.10 2.74
C VAL A 43 -4.67 8.08 2.06
N ASN A 44 -4.54 8.28 0.74
CA ASN A 44 -5.44 9.16 0.00
C ASN A 44 -6.89 8.66 -0.01
N ALA A 45 -7.09 7.35 -0.20
CA ALA A 45 -8.42 6.74 -0.13
C ALA A 45 -9.07 6.93 1.25
N LEU A 46 -8.31 6.73 2.33
CA LEU A 46 -8.78 6.98 3.70
C LEU A 46 -9.17 8.45 3.91
N LYS A 47 -8.36 9.40 3.43
CA LYS A 47 -8.67 10.84 3.51
C LYS A 47 -9.95 11.20 2.75
N VAL A 48 -10.16 10.65 1.56
CA VAL A 48 -11.39 10.87 0.79
C VAL A 48 -12.60 10.34 1.55
N ARG A 49 -12.52 9.11 2.08
CA ARG A 49 -13.61 8.52 2.88
C ARG A 49 -13.91 9.33 4.15
N ALA A 50 -12.87 9.80 4.85
CA ALA A 50 -13.04 10.65 6.02
C ALA A 50 -13.78 11.95 5.69
N ARG A 51 -13.41 12.61 4.58
CA ARG A 51 -14.09 13.84 4.11
C ARG A 51 -15.55 13.58 3.72
N GLN A 52 -15.82 12.47 3.03
CA GLN A 52 -17.20 12.09 2.69
C GLN A 52 -18.04 11.86 3.94
N ALA A 53 -17.51 11.15 4.94
CA ALA A 53 -18.19 10.91 6.20
C ALA A 53 -18.42 12.21 7.01
N GLU A 54 -17.51 13.18 6.94
CA GLU A 54 -17.68 14.49 7.56
C GLU A 54 -18.76 15.33 6.87
N ASN A 55 -18.77 15.37 5.54
CA ASN A 55 -19.75 16.12 4.76
C ASN A 55 -21.17 15.55 4.93
N SER A 56 -21.33 14.23 4.96
CA SER A 56 -22.63 13.59 5.20
C SER A 56 -23.23 13.90 6.57
N LYS A 57 -22.41 14.22 7.59
CA LYS A 57 -22.88 14.62 8.92
C LYS A 57 -23.36 16.07 9.01
N HIS A 58 -23.03 16.92 8.03
CA HIS A 58 -23.44 18.33 8.01
C HIS A 58 -24.65 18.57 7.10
N GLU A 59 -25.11 17.54 6.38
CA GLU A 59 -26.30 17.57 5.52
C GLU A 59 -27.57 17.00 6.19
N GLU A 60 -27.46 16.48 7.42
CA GLU A 60 -28.57 16.05 8.30
C GLU A 60 -28.87 17.10 9.40
#